data_AF-A0A7X4DXA9-F1
#
_entry.id   AF-A0A7X4DXA9-F1
#
_cell.length_a   1.000
_cell.length_b   1.000
_cell.length_c   1.000
_cell.angle_alpha   90.00
_cell.angle_beta   90.00
_cell.angle_gamma   90.00
#
_symmetry.space_group_name_H-M   'P 1'
#
loop_
_entity.id
_entity.type
_entity.pdbx_description
1 polymer ?
#
loop_
_entity_poly.entity_id
_entity_poly.type
_entity_poly.pdbx_seq_one_letter_code
_entity_poly.pdbx_strand_id
1 'polypeptide(L)'
;MAVGITLALAAGYIGGLVDILISRLIEIIIAVPSILWLLMFTTAIDRSVQTLIFAVAFTFTPITIRFFRGNVLQERSIAYVEAARVIGASGPRIMFRHIMPNLA
;
A
#
# COMPACT_ATOMS: atom_id res chain seq x y z
N MET A 1 8.35 0.28 3.46
CA MET A 1 7.75 -0.34 2.26
C MET A 1 6.66 -1.35 2.62
N ALA A 2 6.88 -2.25 3.60
CA ALA A 2 5.87 -3.19 4.08
C ALA A 2 4.50 -2.54 4.36
N VAL A 3 4.47 -1.39 5.04
CA VAL A 3 3.23 -0.64 5.32
C VAL A 3 2.47 -0.29 4.02
N GLY A 4 3.16 0.14 2.97
CA GLY A 4 2.53 0.46 1.69
C GLY A 4 1.93 -0.77 1.01
N ILE A 5 2.59 -1.92 1.11
CA ILE A 5 2.07 -3.19 0.59
C ILE A 5 0.83 -3.63 1.39
N THR A 6 0.85 -3.50 2.71
CA THR A 6 -0.31 -3.82 3.56
C THR A 6 -1.50 -2.92 3.26
N LEU A 7 -1.26 -1.61 3.06
CA LEU A 7 -2.30 -0.66 2.66
C LEU A 7 -2.85 -0.97 1.25
N ALA A 8 -1.98 -1.34 0.31
CA ALA A 8 -2.39 -1.77 -1.02
C ALA A 8 -3.25 -3.03 -1.00
N LEU A 9 -2.87 -4.01 -0.18
CA LEU A 9 -3.61 -5.24 0.03
C LEU A 9 -5.00 -4.96 0.60
N ALA A 10 -5.09 -4.08 1.60
CA ALA A 10 -6.36 -3.64 2.17
C ALA A 10 -7.22 -2.89 1.14
N ALA A 11 -6.66 -1.92 0.42
CA ALA A 11 -7.36 -1.14 -0.59
C ALA A 11 -7.89 -2.01 -1.74
N GLY A 12 -7.05 -2.89 -2.30
CA GLY A 12 -7.43 -3.74 -3.44
C GLY A 12 -8.34 -4.92 -3.07
N TYR A 13 -8.17 -5.51 -1.88
CA TYR A 13 -8.99 -6.65 -1.47
C TYR A 13 -10.35 -6.24 -0.88
N ILE A 14 -10.36 -5.31 0.08
CA ILE A 14 -11.58 -4.90 0.77
C ILE A 14 -12.43 -4.00 -0.14
N GLY A 15 -11.79 -3.09 -0.88
CA GLY A 15 -12.48 -2.14 -1.74
C GLY A 15 -13.33 -1.11 -0.97
N GLY A 16 -14.24 -0.45 -1.69
CA GLY A 16 -15.23 0.46 -1.10
C GLY A 16 -14.61 1.63 -0.35
N LEU A 17 -15.10 1.89 0.88
CA LEU A 17 -14.63 3.02 1.71
C LEU A 17 -13.14 2.94 2.06
N VAL A 18 -12.60 1.74 2.29
CA VAL A 18 -11.17 1.56 2.61
C VAL A 18 -10.29 2.02 1.45
N ASP A 19 -10.66 1.62 0.24
CA ASP A 19 -9.97 2.01 -0.97
C ASP A 19 -10.06 3.52 -1.25
N ILE A 20 -11.25 4.12 -1.03
CA ILE A 20 -11.45 5.56 -1.17
C ILE A 20 -10.57 6.31 -0.17
N LEU A 21 -10.60 5.96 1.12
CA LEU A 21 -9.82 6.66 2.14
C LEU A 21 -8.32 6.57 1.88
N ILE A 22 -7.81 5.39 1.54
CA ILE A 22 -6.39 5.18 1.22
C ILE A 22 -6.01 5.97 -0.04
N SER A 23 -6.84 5.93 -1.08
CA SER A 23 -6.60 6.67 -2.31
C SER A 23 -6.60 8.18 -2.08
N ARG A 24 -7.51 8.71 -1.25
CA ARG A 24 -7.55 10.14 -0.89
C ARG A 24 -6.32 10.57 -0.11
N LEU A 25 -5.86 9.77 0.85
CA LEU A 25 -4.62 10.06 1.57
C LEU A 25 -3.42 10.11 0.62
N ILE A 26 -3.34 9.17 -0.32
CA ILE A 26 -2.28 9.13 -1.33
C ILE A 26 -2.34 10.35 -2.26
N GLU A 27 -3.53 10.75 -2.71
CA GLU A 27 -3.72 11.95 -3.54
C GLU A 27 -3.25 13.21 -2.82
N ILE A 28 -3.55 13.35 -1.53
CA ILE A 28 -3.07 14.48 -0.70
C ILE A 28 -1.54 14.49 -0.61
N ILE A 29 -0.90 13.33 -0.41
CA ILE A 29 0.56 13.24 -0.34
C ILE A 29 1.21 13.61 -1.68
N ILE A 30 0.66 13.12 -2.80
CA ILE A 30 1.18 13.36 -4.14
C ILE A 30 0.94 14.82 -4.60
N ALA A 31 -0.07 15.51 -4.06
CA ALA A 31 -0.34 16.90 -4.38
C ALA A 31 0.86 17.83 -4.07
N VAL A 32 1.71 17.44 -3.12
CA VAL A 32 2.96 18.12 -2.81
C VAL A 32 4.13 17.41 -3.53
N PRO A 33 4.93 18.13 -4.35
CA PRO A 33 6.11 17.57 -4.99
C PRO A 33 7.05 16.85 -4.00
N SER A 34 7.55 15.68 -4.38
CA SER A 34 8.38 14.80 -3.52
C SER A 34 9.63 15.49 -2.97
N ILE A 35 10.25 16.39 -3.73
CA ILE A 35 11.41 17.15 -3.29
C ILE A 35 11.08 18.09 -2.12
N LEU A 36 9.86 18.63 -2.06
CA LEU A 36 9.43 19.48 -0.96
C LEU A 36 9.26 18.66 0.32
N TRP A 37 8.70 17.45 0.25
CA TRP A 37 8.66 16.54 1.39
C TRP A 37 10.06 16.25 1.92
N LEU A 38 11.00 15.92 1.04
CA LEU A 38 12.38 15.64 1.41
C LEU A 38 13.04 16.84 2.11
N LEU A 39 12.85 18.05 1.58
CA LEU A 39 13.34 19.29 2.18
C LEU A 39 12.69 19.55 3.54
N MET A 40 11.37 19.42 3.65
CA MET A 40 10.64 19.62 4.91
C MET A 40 11.14 18.67 5.99
N PHE A 41 11.29 17.38 5.70
CA PHE A 41 11.79 16.43 6.70
C PHE A 41 13.24 16.69 7.08
N THR A 42 14.10 17.06 6.12
CA THR A 42 15.54 17.27 6.40
C THR A 42 15.85 18.61 7.07
N THR A 43 14.94 19.58 7.00
CA THR A 43 15.11 20.91 7.61
C THR A 43 14.31 21.09 8.90
N ALA A 44 13.16 20.43 9.04
CA ALA A 44 12.32 20.55 10.24
C ALA A 44 12.65 19.53 11.34
N ILE A 45 13.28 18.42 10.99
CA ILE A 45 13.69 17.36 11.93
C ILE A 45 15.22 17.33 11.99
N ASP A 46 15.78 17.01 13.16
CA ASP A 46 17.22 16.84 13.33
C ASP A 46 17.82 15.97 12.22
N ARG A 47 18.99 16.39 11.75
CA ARG A 47 19.69 15.75 10.64
C ARG A 47 20.29 14.43 11.10
N SER A 48 19.50 13.37 11.04
CA SER A 48 19.89 12.01 11.37
C SER A 48 19.66 11.06 10.18
N VAL A 49 20.38 9.93 10.19
CA VAL A 49 20.16 8.84 9.22
C VAL A 49 18.72 8.34 9.29
N GLN A 50 18.11 8.33 10.48
CA GLN A 50 16.73 7.89 10.69
C GLN A 50 15.72 8.81 9.99
N THR A 51 15.93 10.13 10.08
CA THR A 51 15.10 11.14 9.39
C THR A 51 15.14 10.96 7.89
N LEU A 52 16.33 10.68 7.33
CA LEU A 52 16.49 10.40 5.89
C LEU A 52 15.78 9.12 5.47
N ILE A 53 15.93 8.04 6.23
CA ILE A 53 15.24 6.77 5.98
C ILE A 53 13.72 6.99 5.97
N PHE A 54 13.20 7.74 6.94
CA PHE A 54 11.77 8.05 7.02
C PHE A 54 11.29 8.88 5.83
N ALA A 55 12.01 9.95 5.48
CA ALA A 55 11.66 10.83 4.37
C ALA A 55 11.59 10.06 3.04
N VAL A 56 12.58 9.20 2.79
CA VAL A 56 12.59 8.32 1.61
C VAL A 56 11.41 7.35 1.66
N ALA A 57 11.24 6.62 2.76
CA ALA A 57 10.15 5.65 2.89
C ALA A 57 8.76 6.30 2.68
N PHE A 58 8.54 7.48 3.25
CA PHE A 58 7.31 8.25 3.08
C PHE A 58 7.10 8.63 1.62
N THR A 59 8.13 9.17 0.96
CA THR A 59 8.06 9.63 -0.43
C THR A 59 7.73 8.50 -1.42
N PHE A 60 8.26 7.30 -1.20
CA PHE A 60 8.01 6.14 -2.07
C PHE A 60 6.72 5.37 -1.73
N THR A 61 6.11 5.61 -0.57
CA THR A 61 4.90 4.90 -0.13
C THR A 61 3.72 5.06 -1.10
N PRO A 62 3.37 6.27 -1.59
CA PRO A 62 2.30 6.47 -2.57
C PRO A 62 2.43 5.62 -3.83
N ILE A 63 3.64 5.60 -4.42
CA ILE A 63 3.94 4.85 -5.64
C ILE A 63 3.79 3.35 -5.37
N THR A 64 4.32 2.90 -4.23
CA THR A 64 4.23 1.50 -3.80
C THR A 64 2.78 1.08 -3.63
N ILE A 65 1.95 1.87 -2.96
CA ILE A 65 0.54 1.53 -2.75
C ILE A 65 -0.18 1.41 -4.09
N ARG A 66 0.01 2.38 -4.99
CA ARG A 66 -0.66 2.38 -6.30
C ARG A 66 -0.25 1.18 -7.15
N PHE A 67 1.04 0.86 -7.18
CA PHE A 67 1.57 -0.30 -7.92
C PHE A 67 1.00 -1.62 -7.38
N PHE A 68 1.13 -1.86 -6.07
CA PHE A 68 0.64 -3.11 -5.48
C PHE A 68 -0.88 -3.22 -5.48
N ARG A 69 -1.63 -2.11 -5.43
CA ARG A 69 -3.10 -2.13 -5.53
C ARG A 69 -3.55 -2.73 -6.85
N GLY A 70 -2.88 -2.38 -7.96
CA GLY A 70 -3.15 -2.99 -9.27
C GLY A 70 -2.92 -4.51 -9.27
N ASN A 71 -1.79 -4.95 -8.72
CA ASN A 71 -1.47 -6.37 -8.58
C ASN A 71 -2.48 -7.11 -7.69
N VAL A 72 -2.90 -6.52 -6.56
CA VAL A 72 -3.91 -7.11 -5.66
C VAL A 72 -5.25 -7.26 -6.36
N LEU A 73 -5.68 -6.27 -7.15
CA LEU A 73 -6.92 -6.35 -7.92
C LEU A 73 -6.86 -7.46 -8.97
N GLN A 74 -5.73 -7.61 -9.65
CA GLN A 74 -5.49 -8.70 -10.59
C GLN A 74 -5.53 -10.06 -9.88
N GLU A 75 -4.76 -10.23 -8.82
CA GLU A 75 -4.65 -11.50 -8.09
C GLU A 75 -5.99 -11.93 -7.48
N ARG A 76 -6.76 -10.97 -6.94
CA ARG A 76 -8.10 -11.20 -6.40
C ARG A 76 -9.06 -11.83 -7.41
N SER A 77 -8.86 -11.59 -8.71
CA SER A 77 -9.76 -12.05 -9.78
C SER A 77 -9.44 -13.47 -10.29
N ILE A 78 -8.39 -14.11 -9.78
CA ILE A 78 -7.95 -15.43 -10.24
C ILE A 78 -8.79 -16.54 -9.59
N ALA A 79 -9.07 -17.61 -10.34
CA ALA A 79 -9.93 -18.74 -9.94
C ALA A 79 -9.54 -19.40 -8.60
N TYR A 80 -8.25 -19.46 -8.24
CA TYR A 80 -7.83 -20.08 -6.98
C TYR A 80 -8.29 -19.25 -5.75
N VAL A 81 -8.41 -17.92 -5.89
CA VAL A 81 -8.95 -17.04 -4.83
C VAL A 81 -10.45 -17.25 -4.68
N GLU A 82 -11.16 -17.42 -5.79
CA GLU A 82 -12.58 -17.75 -5.78
C GLU A 82 -12.84 -19.12 -5.15
N ALA A 83 -12.07 -20.14 -5.54
CA ALA A 83 -12.12 -21.47 -4.91
C ALA A 83 -11.84 -21.39 -3.40
N ALA A 84 -10.85 -20.63 -2.97
CA ALA A 84 -10.55 -20.41 -1.56
C ALA A 84 -11.74 -19.79 -0.79
N ARG A 85 -12.48 -18.87 -1.44
CA ARG A 85 -13.70 -18.29 -0.85
C ARG A 85 -14.83 -19.31 -0.75
N VAL A 86 -15.03 -20.13 -1.78
CA VAL A 86 -16.08 -21.17 -1.81
C VAL A 86 -15.87 -22.22 -0.71
N ILE A 87 -14.62 -22.61 -0.43
CA ILE A 87 -14.29 -23.54 0.68
C ILE A 87 -14.32 -22.88 2.08
N GLY A 88 -14.74 -21.61 2.18
CA GLY A 88 -14.92 -20.91 3.44
C GLY A 88 -13.67 -20.26 4.03
N ALA A 89 -12.63 -19.97 3.23
CA ALA A 89 -11.48 -19.22 3.73
C ALA A 89 -11.89 -17.78 4.09
N SER A 90 -11.51 -17.32 5.29
CA SER A 90 -11.79 -15.96 5.74
C SER A 90 -11.04 -14.91 4.92
N GLY A 91 -11.59 -13.69 4.82
CA GLY A 91 -10.97 -12.58 4.09
C GLY A 91 -9.50 -12.34 4.47
N PRO A 92 -9.14 -12.23 5.77
CA PRO A 92 -7.75 -12.09 6.20
C PRO A 92 -6.86 -13.28 5.79
N ARG A 93 -7.39 -14.51 5.85
CA ARG A 93 -6.66 -15.71 5.39
C ARG A 93 -6.38 -15.65 3.90
N ILE A 94 -7.33 -15.18 3.10
CA ILE A 94 -7.14 -15.00 1.65
C ILE A 94 -6.10 -13.89 1.40
N MET A 95 -6.24 -12.73 2.05
CA MET A 95 -5.32 -11.61 1.89
C MET A 95 -3.87 -12.00 2.20
N PHE A 96 -3.58 -12.54 3.37
CA PHE A 96 -2.20 -12.76 3.84
C PHE A 96 -1.59 -14.10 3.40
N ARG A 97 -2.41 -15.11 3.10
CA ARG A 97 -1.93 -16.47 2.81
C ARG A 97 -2.11 -16.90 1.35
N HIS A 98 -2.91 -16.16 0.58
CA HIS A 98 -3.19 -16.48 -0.82
C HIS A 98 -2.78 -15.35 -1.77
N ILE A 99 -3.10 -14.09 -1.44
CA ILE A 99 -2.76 -12.95 -2.30
C ILE A 99 -1.36 -12.42 -2.02
N MET A 100 -1.07 -12.01 -0.77
CA MET A 100 0.20 -11.37 -0.41
C MET A 100 1.45 -12.18 -0.83
N PRO A 101 1.50 -13.52 -0.67
CA PRO A 101 2.66 -14.31 -1.11
C PRO A 101 2.87 -14.33 -2.63
N ASN A 102 1.81 -14.10 -3.42
CA ASN A 102 1.87 -14.08 -4.88
C ASN A 102 2.15 -12.69 -5.47
N LEU A 103 2.27 -11.66 -4.63
CA LEU A 103 2.64 -10.30 -5.06
C LEU A 103 4.17 -10.11 -5.20
N ALA A 104 4.97 -11.17 -4.98
CA ALA A 104 6.43 -11.16 -4.95
C ALA A 104 7.06 -11.40 -6.32
#